data_AF-A0A432XF00-F1
#
_entry.id   AF-A0A432XF00-F1
#
_cell.length_a   1.000
_cell.length_b   1.000
_cell.length_c   1.000
_cell.angle_alpha   90.00
_cell.angle_beta   90.00
_cell.angle_gamma   90.00
#
_symmetry.space_group_name_H-M   'P 1'
#
loop_
_entity.id
_entity.type
_entity.pdbx_description
1 polymer ?
#
loop_
_entity_poly.entity_id
_entity_poly.type
_entity_poly.pdbx_seq_one_letter_code
_entity_poly.pdbx_strand_id
1 'polypeptide(L)'
;MTGRCRVWQSGFTLVELMIVAAIVAILAAVALPNYKDYVERGYVTTASADLVALSLALTNRFQRQLSYPTVTTTSTADTKSEVTGWAPAETQYFDFTMASTTAGYTLTATGKGRLDGCTLTLQDDNTRSISGDCAGVESW
;
A
#
# COMPACT_ATOMS: atom_id res chain seq x y z
N MET A 1 -59.10 21.63 33.00
CA MET A 1 -57.75 22.21 33.15
C MET A 1 -56.82 21.48 32.18
N THR A 2 -56.56 22.05 31.00
CA THR A 2 -55.62 21.45 30.04
C THR A 2 -54.54 22.47 29.74
N GLY A 3 -53.52 22.50 30.60
CA GLY A 3 -52.29 23.27 30.37
C GLY A 3 -51.53 22.63 29.22
N ARG A 4 -51.54 23.26 28.04
CA ARG A 4 -50.70 22.83 26.92
C ARG A 4 -49.27 23.29 27.19
N CYS A 5 -48.38 22.32 27.43
CA CYS A 5 -46.95 22.55 27.50
C CYS A 5 -46.45 23.00 26.12
N ARG A 6 -45.97 24.23 26.03
CA ARG A 6 -45.39 24.77 24.79
C ARG A 6 -43.98 24.21 24.68
N VAL A 7 -43.79 23.23 23.81
CA VAL A 7 -42.44 22.73 23.47
C VAL A 7 -41.70 23.89 22.82
N TRP A 8 -40.62 24.36 23.46
CA TRP A 8 -39.75 25.37 22.87
C TRP A 8 -39.06 24.73 21.68
N GLN A 9 -39.34 25.25 20.48
CA GLN A 9 -38.69 24.81 19.26
C GLN A 9 -37.28 25.42 19.25
N SER A 10 -36.32 24.73 19.86
CA SER A 10 -34.91 25.11 19.85
C SER A 10 -34.33 24.82 18.47
N GLY A 11 -34.24 25.84 17.63
CA GLY A 11 -33.54 25.80 16.35
C GLY A 11 -32.09 26.25 16.49
N PHE A 12 -31.19 25.64 15.72
CA PHE A 12 -29.82 26.13 15.54
C PHE A 12 -29.82 27.52 14.89
N THR A 13 -28.95 28.41 15.34
CA THR A 13 -28.76 29.70 14.68
C THR A 13 -27.84 29.55 13.47
N LEU A 14 -28.02 30.42 12.46
CA LEU A 14 -27.19 30.43 11.25
C LEU A 14 -25.72 30.72 11.59
N VAL A 15 -25.48 31.57 12.59
CA VAL A 15 -24.14 31.90 13.09
C VAL A 15 -23.47 30.68 13.74
N GLU A 16 -24.20 29.91 14.52
CA GLU A 16 -23.70 28.71 15.17
C GLU A 16 -23.28 27.65 14.15
N LEU A 17 -24.08 27.47 13.09
CA LEU A 17 -23.73 26.59 11.99
C LEU A 17 -22.48 27.09 11.22
N MET A 18 -22.33 28.39 11.00
CA MET A 18 -21.14 28.95 10.34
C MET A 18 -19.86 28.73 11.15
N ILE A 19 -19.91 28.89 12.47
CA ILE A 19 -18.75 28.63 13.34
C ILE A 19 -18.38 27.14 13.31
N VAL A 20 -19.37 26.26 13.41
CA VAL A 20 -19.13 24.80 13.33
C VAL A 20 -18.51 24.43 11.98
N ALA A 21 -19.03 24.96 10.88
CA ALA A 21 -18.49 24.72 9.55
C ALA A 21 -17.04 25.22 9.42
N ALA A 22 -16.71 26.39 9.99
CA ALA A 22 -15.35 26.92 10.00
C ALA A 22 -14.38 26.02 10.78
N ILE A 23 -14.79 25.51 11.95
CA ILE A 23 -13.96 24.59 12.75
C ILE A 23 -13.74 23.27 11.99
N VAL A 24 -14.80 22.69 11.42
CA VAL A 24 -14.71 21.44 10.63
C VAL A 24 -13.81 21.63 9.41
N ALA A 25 -13.86 22.78 8.74
CA ALA A 25 -12.99 23.07 7.60
C ALA A 25 -11.50 23.09 8.00
N ILE A 26 -11.16 23.71 9.14
CA ILE A 26 -9.79 23.74 9.65
C ILE A 26 -9.31 22.33 10.01
N LEU A 27 -10.14 21.55 10.70
CA LEU A 27 -9.80 20.19 11.08
C LEU A 27 -9.63 19.28 9.85
N ALA A 28 -10.52 19.39 8.87
CA ALA A 28 -10.46 18.61 7.63
C ALA A 28 -9.21 18.91 6.81
N ALA A 29 -8.75 20.16 6.80
CA ALA A 29 -7.55 20.56 6.06
C ALA A 29 -6.27 19.82 6.54
N VAL A 30 -6.19 19.49 7.84
CA VAL A 30 -5.05 18.74 8.41
C VAL A 30 -5.32 17.24 8.43
N ALA A 31 -6.54 16.83 8.76
CA ALA A 31 -6.87 15.42 8.94
C ALA A 31 -6.86 14.62 7.61
N LEU A 32 -7.35 15.21 6.52
CA LEU A 32 -7.44 14.53 5.23
C LEU A 32 -6.09 14.14 4.61
N PRO A 33 -5.07 15.02 4.52
CA PRO A 33 -3.77 14.61 4.00
C PRO A 33 -3.15 13.52 4.89
N ASN A 34 -3.18 13.68 6.21
CA ASN A 34 -2.61 12.69 7.14
C ASN A 34 -3.27 11.31 7.03
N TYR A 35 -4.59 11.26 6.83
CA TYR A 35 -5.30 9.99 6.66
C TYR A 35 -4.89 9.29 5.35
N LYS A 36 -4.69 10.04 4.26
CA LYS A 36 -4.24 9.46 2.98
C LYS A 36 -2.86 8.84 3.11
N ASP A 37 -1.93 9.55 3.75
CA ASP A 37 -0.58 9.04 3.97
C ASP A 37 -0.58 7.78 4.86
N TYR A 38 -1.47 7.72 5.85
CA TYR A 38 -1.65 6.51 6.67
C TYR A 38 -2.11 5.31 5.86
N VAL A 39 -3.09 5.49 4.97
CA VAL A 39 -3.58 4.43 4.09
C VAL A 39 -2.49 3.98 3.11
N GLU A 40 -1.71 4.92 2.58
CA GLU A 40 -0.59 4.64 1.68
C GLU A 40 0.52 3.82 2.34
N ARG A 41 0.88 4.12 3.60
CA ARG A 41 1.79 3.28 4.39
C ARG A 41 1.26 1.84 4.54
N GLY A 42 -0.05 1.69 4.66
CA GLY A 42 -0.72 0.40 4.65
C GLY A 42 -0.45 -0.38 3.36
N TYR A 43 -0.62 0.27 2.21
CA TYR A 43 -0.33 -0.34 0.90
C TYR A 43 1.13 -0.74 0.75
N VAL A 44 2.08 0.10 1.18
CA VAL A 44 3.52 -0.22 1.18
C VAL A 44 3.80 -1.47 2.02
N THR A 45 3.16 -1.59 3.19
CA THR A 45 3.32 -2.74 4.10
C THR A 45 2.72 -4.03 3.51
N THR A 46 1.58 -3.94 2.83
CA THR A 46 1.00 -5.10 2.16
C THR A 46 1.85 -5.51 0.95
N ALA A 47 2.37 -4.55 0.18
CA ALA A 47 3.25 -4.82 -0.96
C ALA A 47 4.58 -5.46 -0.52
N SER A 48 5.13 -5.07 0.63
CA SER A 48 6.32 -5.71 1.18
C SER A 48 6.04 -7.17 1.59
N ALA A 49 4.87 -7.45 2.16
CA ALA A 49 4.43 -8.82 2.42
C ALA A 49 4.24 -9.65 1.13
N ASP A 50 3.70 -9.03 0.07
CA ASP A 50 3.56 -9.66 -1.24
C ASP A 50 4.93 -10.05 -1.84
N LEU A 51 5.97 -9.21 -1.68
CA LEU A 51 7.34 -9.54 -2.08
C LEU A 51 7.93 -10.71 -1.28
N VAL A 52 7.67 -10.77 0.02
CA VAL A 52 8.09 -11.91 0.87
C VAL A 52 7.37 -13.20 0.46
N ALA A 53 6.10 -13.12 0.07
CA ALA A 53 5.38 -14.28 -0.45
C ALA A 53 5.97 -14.75 -1.80
N LEU A 54 6.40 -13.82 -2.66
CA LEU A 54 7.06 -14.13 -3.92
C LEU A 54 8.42 -14.81 -3.68
N SER A 55 9.23 -14.29 -2.77
CA SER A 55 10.54 -14.88 -2.42
C SER A 55 10.40 -16.29 -1.86
N LEU A 56 9.37 -16.54 -1.03
CA LEU A 56 9.05 -17.87 -0.54
C LEU A 56 8.67 -18.83 -1.69
N ALA A 57 7.88 -18.38 -2.66
CA ALA A 57 7.51 -19.21 -3.81
C ALA A 57 8.73 -19.61 -4.65
N LEU A 58 9.67 -18.68 -4.86
CA LEU A 58 10.95 -18.95 -5.54
C LEU A 58 11.84 -19.90 -4.74
N THR A 59 11.94 -19.70 -3.43
CA THR A 59 12.70 -20.58 -2.54
C THR A 59 12.15 -21.99 -2.57
N ASN A 60 10.82 -22.15 -2.52
CA ASN A 60 10.15 -23.45 -2.65
C ASN A 60 10.40 -24.11 -4.01
N ARG A 61 10.56 -23.34 -5.08
CA ARG A 61 10.97 -23.87 -6.38
C ARG A 61 12.42 -24.33 -6.37
N PHE A 62 13.33 -23.53 -5.81
CA PHE A 62 14.74 -23.89 -5.68
C PHE A 62 14.93 -25.18 -4.88
N GLN A 63 14.19 -25.38 -3.80
CA GLN A 63 14.23 -26.63 -3.03
C GLN A 63 13.83 -27.87 -3.85
N ARG A 64 13.00 -27.70 -4.89
CA ARG A 64 12.54 -28.80 -5.76
C ARG A 64 13.42 -29.02 -6.98
N GLN A 65 13.97 -27.95 -7.56
CA GLN A 65 14.65 -27.95 -8.86
C GLN A 65 16.14 -27.61 -8.77
N LEU A 66 16.64 -27.27 -7.57
CA LEU A 66 18.01 -26.81 -7.29
C LEU A 66 18.46 -25.63 -8.16
N SER A 67 17.50 -24.87 -8.69
CA SER A 67 17.72 -23.72 -9.56
C SER A 67 16.52 -22.78 -9.52
N TYR A 68 16.80 -21.48 -9.66
CA TYR A 68 15.78 -20.47 -9.89
C TYR A 68 15.49 -20.32 -11.40
N PRO A 69 14.31 -19.81 -11.79
CA PRO A 69 14.05 -19.47 -13.19
C PRO A 69 15.03 -18.42 -13.68
N THR A 70 15.57 -18.59 -14.88
CA THR A 70 16.32 -17.52 -15.54
C THR A 70 15.36 -16.69 -16.38
N VAL A 71 14.80 -15.64 -15.77
CA VAL A 71 13.78 -14.79 -16.39
C VAL A 71 13.89 -13.36 -15.87
N THR A 72 13.54 -12.40 -16.70
CA THR A 72 13.32 -11.02 -16.30
C THR A 72 11.91 -10.62 -16.70
N THR A 73 11.08 -10.28 -15.73
CA THR A 73 9.68 -9.89 -15.96
C THR A 73 9.55 -8.38 -15.95
N THR A 74 8.64 -7.85 -16.76
CA THR A 74 8.42 -6.40 -16.92
C THR A 74 7.13 -5.91 -16.29
N SER A 75 6.25 -6.82 -15.89
CA SER A 75 4.96 -6.50 -15.29
C SER A 75 4.55 -7.52 -14.24
N THR A 76 3.59 -7.13 -13.40
CA THR A 76 2.96 -8.04 -12.43
C THR A 76 2.31 -9.25 -13.11
N ALA A 77 1.75 -9.07 -14.31
CA ALA A 77 1.12 -10.15 -15.07
C ALA A 77 2.14 -11.21 -15.50
N ASP A 78 3.29 -10.76 -16.00
CA ASP A 78 4.40 -11.64 -16.39
C ASP A 78 4.92 -12.42 -15.17
N THR A 79 5.14 -11.73 -14.05
CA THR A 79 5.58 -12.36 -12.79
C THR A 79 4.60 -13.42 -12.29
N LYS A 80 3.29 -13.17 -12.38
CA LYS A 80 2.26 -14.16 -12.03
C LYS A 80 2.23 -15.36 -12.96
N SER A 81 2.54 -15.18 -14.24
CA SER A 81 2.65 -16.28 -15.20
C SER A 81 3.85 -17.17 -14.88
N GLU A 82 4.97 -16.58 -14.47
CA GLU A 82 6.19 -17.31 -14.08
C GLU A 82 6.06 -18.03 -12.74
N VAL A 83 5.40 -17.41 -11.77
CA VAL A 83 5.23 -17.94 -10.41
C VAL A 83 3.77 -18.27 -10.15
N THR A 84 3.34 -19.41 -10.70
CA THR A 84 1.96 -19.89 -10.55
C THR A 84 1.62 -20.14 -9.08
N GLY A 85 0.56 -19.50 -8.58
CA GLY A 85 0.11 -19.62 -7.20
C GLY A 85 0.50 -18.45 -6.30
N TRP A 86 1.37 -17.55 -6.78
CA TRP A 86 1.57 -16.26 -6.15
C TRP A 86 0.53 -15.24 -6.68
N ALA A 87 -0.16 -14.58 -5.76
CA ALA A 87 -1.25 -13.64 -6.06
C ALA A 87 -1.13 -12.41 -5.15
N PRO A 88 -0.47 -11.33 -5.61
CA PRO A 88 -0.31 -10.12 -4.82
C PRO A 88 -1.65 -9.41 -4.60
N ALA A 89 -1.82 -8.81 -3.43
CA ALA A 89 -3.00 -8.04 -3.08
C ALA A 89 -2.96 -6.62 -3.70
N GLU A 90 -1.79 -5.98 -3.72
CA GLU A 90 -1.67 -4.54 -4.03
C GLU A 90 -1.35 -4.20 -5.49
N THR A 91 -1.90 -4.95 -6.44
CA THR A 91 -1.64 -4.73 -7.89
C THR A 91 -2.13 -3.37 -8.43
N GLN A 92 -3.06 -2.73 -7.72
CA GLN A 92 -3.59 -1.42 -8.07
C GLN A 92 -2.57 -0.30 -7.80
N TYR A 93 -1.78 -0.44 -6.73
CA TYR A 93 -0.84 0.59 -6.28
C TYR A 93 0.63 0.21 -6.48
N PHE A 94 0.92 -1.06 -6.76
CA PHE A 94 2.27 -1.54 -7.05
C PHE A 94 2.32 -2.38 -8.31
N ASP A 95 3.43 -2.29 -9.03
CA ASP A 95 3.86 -3.29 -10.01
C ASP A 95 4.99 -4.12 -9.46
N PHE A 96 4.88 -5.43 -9.62
CA PHE A 96 5.84 -6.40 -9.13
C PHE A 96 6.59 -7.05 -10.27
N THR A 97 7.90 -6.90 -10.28
CA THR A 97 8.81 -7.46 -11.27
C THR A 97 9.88 -8.32 -10.61
N MET A 98 10.49 -9.18 -11.40
CA MET A 98 11.50 -10.11 -10.97
C MET A 98 12.60 -10.19 -12.01
N ALA A 99 13.85 -10.03 -11.58
CA ALA A 99 15.03 -10.41 -12.34
C ALA A 99 15.66 -11.61 -11.64
N SER A 100 15.68 -12.77 -12.28
CA SER A 100 16.18 -14.00 -11.68
C SER A 100 17.16 -14.70 -12.62
N THR A 101 18.19 -15.28 -12.02
CA THR A 101 19.22 -16.11 -12.67
C THR A 101 19.27 -17.46 -11.98
N THR A 102 20.02 -18.43 -12.49
CA THR A 102 20.12 -19.75 -11.86
C THR A 102 20.57 -19.72 -10.39
N ALA A 103 21.37 -18.71 -10.01
CA ALA A 103 22.01 -18.62 -8.69
C ALA A 103 21.32 -17.66 -7.71
N GLY A 104 20.47 -16.74 -8.18
CA GLY A 104 19.88 -15.72 -7.32
C GLY A 104 18.78 -14.91 -7.99
N TYR A 105 18.18 -13.99 -7.26
CA TYR A 105 17.07 -13.17 -7.76
C TYR A 105 17.00 -11.79 -7.10
N THR A 106 16.38 -10.86 -7.80
CA THR A 106 15.98 -9.56 -7.30
C THR A 106 14.51 -9.35 -7.62
N LEU A 107 13.71 -9.19 -6.57
CA LEU A 107 12.29 -8.88 -6.65
C LEU A 107 12.11 -7.40 -6.40
N THR A 108 11.28 -6.76 -7.21
CA THR A 108 11.05 -5.32 -7.13
C THR A 108 9.56 -5.03 -7.11
N ALA A 109 9.08 -4.24 -6.15
CA ALA A 109 7.76 -3.63 -6.17
C ALA A 109 7.91 -2.13 -6.39
N THR A 110 7.36 -1.63 -7.49
CA THR A 110 7.37 -0.20 -7.85
C THR A 110 5.98 0.38 -7.65
N GLY A 111 5.88 1.44 -6.84
CA GLY A 111 4.64 2.11 -6.54
C GLY A 111 4.08 2.88 -7.75
N LYS A 112 2.77 3.11 -7.72
CA LYS A 112 2.00 3.81 -8.77
C LYS A 112 1.22 4.97 -8.16
N GLY A 113 0.86 5.94 -9.01
CA GLY A 113 -0.03 7.03 -8.64
C GLY A 113 0.60 7.90 -7.55
N ARG A 114 0.03 7.89 -6.34
CA ARG A 114 0.55 8.68 -5.21
C ARG A 114 1.80 8.07 -4.57
N LEU A 115 2.05 6.79 -4.81
CA LEU A 115 3.27 6.08 -4.40
C LEU A 115 4.29 5.99 -5.55
N ASP A 116 4.11 6.76 -6.63
CA ASP A 116 5.07 6.77 -7.73
C ASP A 116 6.46 7.20 -7.24
N GLY A 117 7.49 6.48 -7.68
CA GLY A 117 8.86 6.62 -7.19
C GLY A 117 9.19 5.80 -5.94
N CYS A 118 8.20 5.28 -5.19
CA CYS A 118 8.47 4.30 -4.13
C CYS A 118 8.89 2.96 -4.74
N THR A 119 10.10 2.48 -4.42
CA THR A 119 10.58 1.18 -4.90
C THR A 119 11.08 0.34 -3.74
N LEU A 120 10.47 -0.84 -3.57
CA LEU A 120 10.86 -1.87 -2.61
C LEU A 120 11.61 -2.97 -3.35
N THR A 121 12.75 -3.40 -2.82
CA THR A 121 13.52 -4.51 -3.42
C THR A 121 13.88 -5.56 -2.39
N LEU A 122 13.78 -6.83 -2.79
CA LEU A 122 14.18 -8.00 -2.00
C LEU A 122 15.08 -8.91 -2.84
N GLN A 123 16.27 -9.20 -2.32
CA GLN A 123 17.24 -10.11 -2.95
C GLN A 123 17.23 -11.48 -2.28
N ASP A 124 17.84 -12.47 -2.92
CA ASP A 124 17.88 -13.86 -2.44
C ASP A 124 18.66 -14.05 -1.13
N ASP A 125 19.56 -13.12 -0.80
CA ASP A 125 20.28 -13.03 0.48
C ASP A 125 19.44 -12.38 1.61
N ASN A 126 18.15 -12.11 1.34
CA ASN A 126 17.24 -11.39 2.22
C ASN A 126 17.65 -9.92 2.49
N THR A 127 18.51 -9.34 1.65
CA THR A 127 18.75 -7.90 1.65
C THR A 127 17.49 -7.19 1.16
N ARG A 128 16.95 -6.33 2.04
CA ARG A 128 15.79 -5.49 1.79
C ARG A 128 16.23 -4.05 1.64
N SER A 129 15.76 -3.40 0.60
CA SER A 129 15.96 -1.96 0.44
C SER A 129 14.69 -1.27 -0.01
N ILE A 130 14.64 0.01 0.32
CA ILE A 130 13.58 0.93 -0.04
C ILE A 130 14.25 2.16 -0.65
N SER A 131 13.62 2.72 -1.66
CA SER A 131 14.10 3.94 -2.31
C SER A 131 12.92 4.80 -2.75
N GLY A 132 13.11 6.11 -2.74
CA GLY A 132 12.07 7.10 -3.02
C GLY A 132 11.17 7.41 -1.81
N ASP A 133 10.09 8.14 -2.06
CA ASP A 133 9.09 8.47 -1.03
C ASP A 133 8.03 7.36 -0.95
N CYS A 134 8.13 6.55 0.10
CA CYS A 134 7.19 5.46 0.39
C CYS A 134 6.23 5.86 1.52
N ALA A 135 5.64 7.05 1.43
CA ALA A 135 4.73 7.61 2.42
C ALA A 135 5.35 7.69 3.83
N GLY A 136 6.67 7.87 3.93
CA GLY A 136 7.42 7.89 5.19
C GLY A 136 7.72 6.52 5.82
N VAL A 137 7.62 5.43 5.04
CA VAL A 137 8.24 4.15 5.40
C VAL A 137 9.73 4.21 5.00
N GLU A 138 10.62 3.99 5.97
CA GLU A 138 12.08 4.08 5.77
C GLU A 138 12.79 2.72 5.77
N SER A 139 12.11 1.65 6.23
CA SER A 139 12.64 0.29 6.27
C SER A 139 11.51 -0.74 6.40
N TRP A 140 11.77 -1.98 5.98
CA TRP A 140 10.80 -3.09 5.98
C TRP A 140 11.48 -4.46 6.00
#